data_AF-A0A449H7T6-F1
#
_entry.id   AF-A0A449H7T6-F1
#
_cell.length_a   1.000
_cell.length_b   1.000
_cell.length_c   1.000
_cell.angle_alpha   90.00
_cell.angle_beta   90.00
_cell.angle_gamma   90.00
#
_symmetry.space_group_name_H-M   'P 1'
#
loop_
_entity.id
_entity.type
_entity.pdbx_description
1 polymer ?
#
loop_
_entity_poly.entity_id
_entity_poly.type
_entity_poly.pdbx_seq_one_letter_code
_entity_poly.pdbx_strand_id
1 'polypeptide(L)'
;MRERSLEIFGNEKRLDALTATTLFAPGRLTLATLHAERIPPPLAYEQIGTGGTVLVIENSDTFETIGSLLTTDAGHVGYLAFGGGFAFEASVARIAKLKGVTDIAYYGDLDNDGLTIPQRANVSALAAGLPPIRPAEGLYRLLLQKNAFGVAPTKVDPLDTELRVSWLPVAVRRSAADLLVTGRRLPQEATSKILLQHNNSWRRDL
;
A
#
# COMPACT_ATOMS: atom_id res chain seq x y z
N MET A 1 3.00 -4.73 -22.96
CA MET A 1 4.48 -4.75 -22.84
C MET A 1 5.05 -6.16 -22.77
N ARG A 2 4.61 -7.00 -21.81
CA ARG A 2 5.10 -8.38 -21.64
C ARG A 2 4.96 -9.22 -22.91
N GLU A 3 3.79 -9.18 -23.55
CA GLU A 3 3.51 -9.82 -24.85
C GLU A 3 4.52 -9.36 -25.92
N ARG A 4 4.65 -8.04 -26.10
CA ARG A 4 5.58 -7.47 -27.08
C ARG A 4 7.05 -7.78 -26.79
N SER A 5 7.43 -7.88 -25.51
CA SER A 5 8.78 -8.31 -25.11
C SER A 5 9.05 -9.76 -25.51
N LEU A 6 8.06 -10.64 -25.33
CA LEU A 6 8.15 -12.03 -25.74
C LEU A 6 8.27 -12.16 -27.27
N GLU A 7 7.48 -11.40 -28.02
CA GLU A 7 7.55 -11.39 -29.49
C GLU A 7 8.92 -10.94 -30.03
N ILE A 8 9.52 -9.89 -29.45
CA ILE A 8 10.78 -9.33 -29.95
C ILE A 8 12.00 -10.12 -29.46
N PHE A 9 11.99 -10.58 -28.19
CA PHE A 9 13.18 -11.12 -27.54
C PHE A 9 13.06 -12.58 -27.09
N GLY A 10 11.91 -13.22 -27.26
CA GLY A 10 11.64 -14.55 -26.71
C GLY A 10 11.61 -14.59 -25.17
N ASN A 11 11.49 -13.44 -24.51
CA ASN A 11 11.51 -13.30 -23.06
C ASN A 11 10.59 -12.16 -22.61
N GLU A 12 9.55 -12.48 -21.84
CA GLU A 12 8.51 -11.55 -21.43
C GLU A 12 9.03 -10.42 -20.52
N LYS A 13 10.12 -10.66 -19.79
CA LYS A 13 10.72 -9.69 -18.85
C LYS A 13 11.85 -8.87 -19.46
N ARG A 14 12.26 -9.15 -20.71
CA ARG A 14 13.43 -8.49 -21.30
C ARG A 14 13.24 -6.98 -21.41
N LEU A 15 12.07 -6.51 -21.84
CA LEU A 15 11.79 -5.08 -21.90
C LEU A 15 11.80 -4.42 -20.51
N ASP A 16 11.40 -5.09 -19.44
CA ASP A 16 11.48 -4.53 -18.07
C ASP A 16 12.92 -4.17 -17.74
N ALA A 17 13.86 -5.09 -17.98
CA ALA A 17 15.28 -4.84 -17.75
C ALA A 17 15.85 -3.72 -18.64
N LEU A 18 15.44 -3.66 -19.91
CA LEU A 18 15.94 -2.66 -20.85
C LEU A 18 15.42 -1.26 -20.54
N THR A 19 14.20 -1.12 -20.00
CA THR A 19 13.62 0.20 -19.65
C THR A 19 14.43 0.96 -18.60
N ALA A 20 15.25 0.26 -17.81
CA ALA A 20 16.15 0.87 -16.83
C ALA A 20 17.52 1.28 -17.41
N THR A 21 17.75 1.12 -18.72
CA THR A 21 19.05 1.36 -19.37
C THR A 21 19.04 2.62 -20.25
N THR A 22 20.21 3.02 -20.73
CA THR A 22 20.37 4.15 -21.66
C THR A 22 19.65 3.96 -23.00
N LEU A 23 19.12 2.78 -23.31
CA LEU A 23 18.31 2.56 -24.51
C LEU A 23 16.97 3.30 -24.45
N PHE A 24 16.41 3.45 -23.25
CA PHE A 24 15.16 4.18 -22.97
C PHE A 24 15.41 5.58 -22.40
N ALA A 25 16.64 6.09 -22.51
CA ALA A 25 16.94 7.47 -22.14
C ALA A 25 16.10 8.46 -22.98
N PRO A 26 15.84 9.68 -22.48
CA PRO A 26 15.07 10.69 -23.19
C PRO A 26 15.56 10.90 -24.64
N GLY A 27 14.61 10.95 -25.59
CA GLY A 27 14.90 11.11 -27.03
C GLY A 27 15.34 9.83 -27.76
N ARG A 28 15.25 8.65 -27.13
CA ARG A 28 15.61 7.36 -27.75
C ARG A 28 14.38 6.45 -27.91
N LEU A 29 14.49 5.19 -27.49
CA LEU A 29 13.42 4.22 -27.60
C LEU A 29 12.33 4.52 -26.57
N THR A 30 11.08 4.42 -27.01
CA THR A 30 9.91 4.47 -26.11
C THR A 30 9.12 3.18 -26.25
N LEU A 31 8.30 2.85 -25.24
CA LEU A 31 7.37 1.73 -25.36
C LEU A 31 6.40 1.94 -26.52
N ALA A 32 5.98 3.18 -26.77
CA ALA A 32 5.13 3.52 -27.91
C ALA A 32 5.79 3.20 -29.26
N THR A 33 7.09 3.47 -29.42
CA THR A 33 7.86 3.10 -30.63
C THR A 33 7.88 1.58 -30.85
N LEU A 34 7.80 0.79 -29.79
CA LEU A 34 7.72 -0.67 -29.87
C LEU A 34 6.28 -1.20 -30.01
N HIS A 35 5.28 -0.31 -30.10
CA HIS A 35 3.86 -0.66 -29.98
C HIS A 35 3.56 -1.45 -28.69
N ALA A 36 4.21 -1.07 -27.60
CA ALA A 36 4.04 -1.64 -26.28
C ALA A 36 3.47 -0.60 -25.31
N GLU A 37 2.65 -1.06 -24.37
CA GLU A 37 2.22 -0.27 -23.21
C GLU A 37 2.54 -1.04 -21.92
N ARG A 38 3.01 -0.33 -20.89
CA ARG A 38 3.14 -0.91 -19.56
C ARG A 38 1.77 -0.87 -18.88
N ILE A 39 1.16 -2.04 -18.77
CA ILE A 39 -0.14 -2.21 -18.12
C ILE A 39 0.12 -2.67 -16.69
N PRO A 40 -0.31 -1.93 -15.65
CA PRO A 40 -0.20 -2.38 -14.27
C PRO A 40 -0.97 -3.69 -14.06
N PRO A 41 -0.51 -4.60 -13.17
CA PRO A 41 -1.32 -5.74 -12.77
C PRO A 41 -2.70 -5.28 -12.24
N PRO A 42 -3.72 -6.16 -12.26
CA PRO A 42 -5.00 -5.87 -11.62
C PRO A 42 -4.84 -5.53 -10.13
N LEU A 43 -5.75 -4.68 -9.63
CA LEU A 43 -5.93 -4.41 -8.20
C LEU A 43 -7.32 -4.90 -7.84
N ALA A 44 -7.43 -5.79 -6.85
CA ALA A 44 -8.72 -6.20 -6.32
C ALA A 44 -9.27 -5.10 -5.41
N TYR A 45 -10.54 -4.74 -5.62
CA TYR A 45 -11.22 -3.72 -4.83
C TYR A 45 -12.73 -3.93 -4.82
N GLU A 46 -13.38 -3.33 -3.82
CA GLU A 46 -14.82 -3.22 -3.68
C GLU A 46 -15.21 -1.74 -3.57
N GLN A 47 -16.33 -1.36 -4.17
CA GLN A 47 -16.92 -0.05 -3.93
C GLN A 47 -17.82 -0.16 -2.70
N ILE A 48 -17.45 0.52 -1.62
CA ILE A 48 -18.15 0.46 -0.33
C ILE A 48 -19.00 1.71 -0.07
N GLY A 49 -18.67 2.83 -0.71
CA GLY A 49 -19.36 4.10 -0.52
C GLY A 49 -19.21 5.06 -1.69
N THR A 50 -19.57 6.32 -1.43
CA THR A 50 -19.49 7.44 -2.38
C THR A 50 -18.42 8.46 -2.02
N GLY A 51 -17.66 8.23 -0.94
CA GLY A 51 -16.57 9.09 -0.53
C GLY A 51 -15.36 9.02 -1.46
N GLY A 52 -14.40 9.93 -1.26
CA GLY A 52 -13.23 10.06 -2.13
C GLY A 52 -12.01 9.22 -1.71
N THR A 53 -12.09 8.51 -0.59
CA THR A 53 -10.96 7.76 -0.04
C THR A 53 -10.92 6.33 -0.57
N VAL A 54 -9.75 5.91 -1.04
CA VAL A 54 -9.42 4.50 -1.24
C VAL A 54 -8.70 4.00 0.01
N LEU A 55 -9.33 3.11 0.76
CA LEU A 55 -8.71 2.45 1.90
C LEU A 55 -8.07 1.14 1.41
N VAL A 56 -6.74 1.08 1.46
CA VAL A 56 -5.95 -0.09 1.06
C VAL A 56 -5.63 -0.90 2.30
N ILE A 57 -5.99 -2.18 2.28
CA ILE A 57 -5.79 -3.13 3.37
C ILE A 57 -4.83 -4.22 2.90
N GLU A 58 -3.70 -4.40 3.57
CA GLU A 58 -2.65 -5.33 3.13
C GLU A 58 -3.10 -6.80 3.20
N ASN A 59 -3.66 -7.23 4.34
CA ASN A 59 -3.99 -8.63 4.62
C ASN A 59 -5.48 -8.97 4.39
N SER A 60 -5.76 -10.20 3.95
CA SER A 60 -7.10 -10.65 3.50
C SER A 60 -8.14 -10.68 4.62
N ASP A 61 -7.80 -11.22 5.79
CA ASP A 61 -8.76 -11.38 6.88
C ASP A 61 -9.20 -10.03 7.45
N THR A 62 -8.26 -9.08 7.47
CA THR A 62 -8.53 -7.71 7.89
C THR A 62 -9.31 -6.94 6.81
N PHE A 63 -9.07 -7.23 5.52
CA PHE A 63 -9.84 -6.68 4.41
C PHE A 63 -11.31 -7.07 4.54
N GLU A 64 -11.61 -8.37 4.70
CA GLU A 64 -12.97 -8.87 4.92
C GLU A 64 -13.62 -8.26 6.17
N THR A 65 -12.86 -8.19 7.27
CA THR A 65 -13.35 -7.59 8.52
C THR A 65 -13.74 -6.13 8.33
N ILE A 66 -12.84 -5.30 7.78
CA ILE A 66 -13.09 -3.87 7.58
C ILE A 66 -14.21 -3.64 6.56
N GLY A 67 -14.22 -4.38 5.45
CA GLY A 67 -15.29 -4.32 4.46
C GLY A 67 -16.66 -4.55 5.08
N SER A 68 -16.80 -5.62 5.89
CA SER A 68 -18.05 -5.91 6.58
C SER A 68 -18.50 -4.78 7.52
N LEU A 69 -17.56 -4.11 8.21
CA LEU A 69 -17.87 -3.03 9.14
C LEU A 69 -18.20 -1.71 8.42
N LEU A 70 -17.61 -1.45 7.26
CA LEU A 70 -17.89 -0.26 6.46
C LEU A 70 -19.24 -0.33 5.72
N THR A 71 -19.85 -1.52 5.59
CA THR A 71 -21.20 -1.64 4.98
C THR A 71 -22.28 -0.85 5.71
N THR A 72 -22.12 -0.66 7.03
CA THR A 72 -23.10 0.07 7.85
C THR A 72 -22.94 1.59 7.72
N ASP A 73 -21.70 2.04 7.66
CA ASP A 73 -21.31 3.43 7.46
C ASP A 73 -19.92 3.44 6.84
N ALA A 74 -19.83 3.94 5.61
CA ALA A 74 -18.59 3.98 4.86
C ALA A 74 -17.75 5.24 5.16
N GLY A 75 -18.31 6.25 5.84
CA GLY A 75 -17.63 7.53 6.06
C GLY A 75 -17.19 8.18 4.76
N HIS A 76 -15.90 8.54 4.66
CA HIS A 76 -15.29 9.05 3.44
C HIS A 76 -14.68 7.95 2.55
N VAL A 77 -14.75 6.68 2.94
CA VAL A 77 -14.29 5.54 2.13
C VAL A 77 -15.25 5.31 0.96
N GLY A 78 -14.77 5.56 -0.26
CA GLY A 78 -15.46 5.16 -1.48
C GLY A 78 -15.13 3.74 -1.89
N TYR A 79 -13.86 3.35 -1.74
CA TYR A 79 -13.35 2.06 -2.19
C TYR A 79 -12.49 1.40 -1.13
N LEU A 80 -12.64 0.08 -1.00
CA LEU A 80 -11.75 -0.77 -0.23
C LEU A 80 -10.89 -1.58 -1.20
N ALA A 81 -9.57 -1.51 -1.10
CA ALA A 81 -8.66 -2.21 -1.99
C ALA A 81 -7.78 -3.20 -1.23
N PHE A 82 -7.51 -4.35 -1.84
CA PHE A 82 -6.61 -5.35 -1.27
C PHE A 82 -5.16 -5.07 -1.70
N GLY A 83 -4.26 -4.90 -0.73
CA GLY A 83 -2.85 -4.59 -0.96
C GLY A 83 -2.05 -5.82 -1.41
N GLY A 84 -2.18 -6.96 -0.73
CA GLY A 84 -1.48 -8.18 -1.10
C GLY A 84 0.06 -8.06 -1.00
N GLY A 85 0.55 -7.35 0.02
CA GLY A 85 1.98 -7.12 0.25
C GLY A 85 2.69 -6.41 -0.92
N PHE A 86 3.83 -6.93 -1.34
CA PHE A 86 4.66 -6.36 -2.43
C PHE A 86 3.93 -6.20 -3.77
N ALA A 87 2.83 -6.92 -4.00
CA ALA A 87 2.04 -6.76 -5.23
C ALA A 87 1.42 -5.35 -5.35
N PHE A 88 1.16 -4.68 -4.22
CA PHE A 88 0.55 -3.35 -4.19
C PHE A 88 1.37 -2.30 -4.95
N GLU A 89 2.70 -2.32 -4.81
CA GLU A 89 3.60 -1.37 -5.47
C GLU A 89 3.39 -1.35 -6.99
N ALA A 90 3.15 -2.52 -7.59
CA ALA A 90 2.94 -2.66 -9.01
C ALA A 90 1.48 -2.35 -9.43
N SER A 91 0.50 -2.62 -8.56
CA SER A 91 -0.93 -2.50 -8.89
C SER A 91 -1.55 -1.14 -8.55
N VAL A 92 -0.92 -0.33 -7.68
CA VAL A 92 -1.46 0.96 -7.20
C VAL A 92 -1.90 1.92 -8.30
N ALA A 93 -1.21 1.94 -9.45
CA ALA A 93 -1.58 2.77 -10.59
C ALA A 93 -2.97 2.44 -11.17
N ARG A 94 -3.56 1.27 -10.84
CA ARG A 94 -4.95 0.93 -11.18
C ARG A 94 -5.97 1.82 -10.48
N ILE A 95 -5.63 2.42 -9.34
CA ILE A 95 -6.52 3.35 -8.63
C ILE A 95 -6.90 4.54 -9.53
N ALA A 96 -6.04 4.95 -10.48
CA ALA A 96 -6.33 6.05 -11.41
C ALA A 96 -7.52 5.78 -12.34
N LYS A 97 -8.00 4.53 -12.42
CA LYS A 97 -9.22 4.16 -13.16
C LYS A 97 -10.50 4.29 -12.33
N LEU A 98 -10.37 4.42 -11.01
CA LEU A 98 -11.51 4.64 -10.11
C LEU A 98 -11.97 6.10 -10.21
N LYS A 99 -13.26 6.33 -10.02
CA LYS A 99 -13.84 7.68 -10.14
C LYS A 99 -13.88 8.35 -8.78
N GLY A 100 -13.61 9.65 -8.74
CA GLY A 100 -13.78 10.47 -7.54
C GLY A 100 -12.73 10.25 -6.45
N VAL A 101 -11.61 9.57 -6.74
CA VAL A 101 -10.53 9.38 -5.76
C VAL A 101 -9.82 10.69 -5.49
N THR A 102 -9.87 11.14 -4.25
CA THR A 102 -9.18 12.34 -3.74
C THR A 102 -8.18 12.03 -2.64
N ASP A 103 -8.22 10.83 -2.08
CA ASP A 103 -7.36 10.41 -0.96
C ASP A 103 -7.08 8.89 -1.02
N ILE A 104 -5.91 8.47 -0.55
CA ILE A 104 -5.52 7.05 -0.46
C ILE A 104 -4.93 6.79 0.94
N ALA A 105 -5.62 5.99 1.73
CA ALA A 105 -5.19 5.57 3.06
C ALA A 105 -4.71 4.11 3.02
N TYR A 106 -3.57 3.80 3.64
CA TYR A 106 -3.01 2.44 3.69
C TYR A 106 -2.96 1.91 5.11
N TYR A 107 -3.31 0.63 5.29
CA TYR A 107 -3.17 -0.10 6.53
C TYR A 107 -2.57 -1.49 6.31
N GLY A 108 -1.48 -1.76 7.01
CA GLY A 108 -0.71 -3.00 6.95
C GLY A 108 0.02 -3.30 8.26
N ASP A 109 0.91 -4.28 8.22
CA ASP A 109 1.70 -4.69 9.38
C ASP A 109 2.62 -3.54 9.86
N LEU A 110 2.92 -3.50 11.16
CA LEU A 110 4.03 -2.69 11.69
C LEU A 110 5.29 -3.56 11.77
N ASP A 111 5.90 -3.74 10.60
CA ASP A 111 7.25 -4.26 10.40
C ASP A 111 7.98 -3.49 9.30
N ASN A 112 9.17 -3.95 8.89
CA ASN A 112 9.93 -3.27 7.85
C ASN A 112 9.19 -3.21 6.52
N ASP A 113 8.55 -4.31 6.12
CA ASP A 113 7.96 -4.43 4.78
C ASP A 113 6.62 -3.69 4.74
N GLY A 114 5.77 -3.85 5.76
CA GLY A 114 4.50 -3.14 5.89
C GLY A 114 4.64 -1.61 5.90
N LEU A 115 5.78 -1.07 6.35
CA LEU A 115 6.09 0.36 6.23
C LEU A 115 6.77 0.74 4.91
N THR A 116 7.50 -0.17 4.28
CA THR A 116 8.22 0.10 3.02
C THR A 116 7.29 0.06 1.82
N ILE A 117 6.36 -0.88 1.78
CA ILE A 117 5.42 -1.11 0.66
C ILE A 117 4.65 0.17 0.29
N PRO A 118 3.94 0.86 1.20
CA PRO A 118 3.18 2.06 0.84
C PRO A 118 4.10 3.20 0.37
N GLN A 119 5.32 3.31 0.91
CA GLN A 119 6.28 4.34 0.50
C GLN A 119 6.77 4.12 -0.93
N ARG A 120 7.07 2.87 -1.30
CA ARG A 120 7.46 2.52 -2.68
C ARG A 120 6.28 2.68 -3.63
N ALA A 121 5.10 2.21 -3.24
CA ALA A 121 3.88 2.38 -4.01
C ALA A 121 3.58 3.87 -4.28
N ASN A 122 3.93 4.77 -3.37
CA ASN A 122 3.74 6.20 -3.54
C ASN A 122 4.47 6.77 -4.77
N VAL A 123 5.64 6.22 -5.14
CA VAL A 123 6.37 6.62 -6.36
C VAL A 123 5.53 6.32 -7.61
N SER A 124 4.99 5.10 -7.70
CA SER A 124 4.10 4.68 -8.79
C SER A 124 2.77 5.44 -8.79
N ALA A 125 2.22 5.75 -7.61
CA ALA A 125 0.98 6.49 -7.47
C ALA A 125 1.11 7.93 -7.99
N LEU A 126 2.15 8.65 -7.53
CA LEU A 126 2.42 10.01 -7.97
C LEU A 126 2.71 10.09 -9.48
N ALA A 127 3.45 9.12 -10.03
CA ALA A 127 3.69 9.03 -11.46
C ALA A 127 2.39 8.80 -12.28
N ALA A 128 1.37 8.21 -11.66
CA ALA A 128 0.04 8.02 -12.25
C ALA A 128 -0.92 9.21 -11.98
N GLY A 129 -0.45 10.29 -11.34
CA GLY A 129 -1.27 11.46 -11.02
C GLY A 129 -2.23 11.27 -9.83
N LEU A 130 -1.98 10.26 -9.00
CA LEU A 130 -2.78 9.98 -7.80
C LEU A 130 -2.36 10.84 -6.60
N PRO A 131 -3.25 11.05 -5.62
CA PRO A 131 -2.86 11.66 -4.35
C PRO A 131 -1.81 10.80 -3.62
N PRO A 132 -1.00 11.41 -2.72
CA PRO A 132 -0.02 10.66 -1.95
C PRO A 132 -0.69 9.63 -1.04
N ILE A 133 -0.08 8.46 -0.93
CA ILE A 133 -0.53 7.38 -0.05
C ILE A 133 -0.16 7.73 1.39
N ARG A 134 -1.16 7.98 2.21
CA ARG A 134 -0.99 8.27 3.64
C ARG A 134 -1.30 7.05 4.51
N PRO A 135 -0.79 7.00 5.74
CA PRO A 135 -1.20 6.01 6.72
C PRO A 135 -2.68 6.19 7.09
N ALA A 136 -3.40 5.09 7.31
CA ALA A 136 -4.68 5.10 8.01
C ALA A 136 -4.43 5.29 9.51
N GLU A 137 -4.42 6.54 9.96
CA GLU A 137 -3.91 6.95 11.27
C GLU A 137 -4.68 6.30 12.43
N GLY A 138 -6.01 6.27 12.32
CA GLY A 138 -6.87 5.64 13.32
C GLY A 138 -6.55 4.15 13.51
N LEU A 139 -6.31 3.42 12.43
CA LEU A 139 -5.98 1.99 12.46
C LEU A 139 -4.60 1.73 13.07
N TYR A 140 -3.56 2.47 12.65
CA TYR A 140 -2.22 2.31 13.23
C TYR A 140 -2.16 2.69 14.71
N ARG A 141 -2.88 3.74 15.14
CA ARG A 141 -2.99 4.09 16.56
C ARG A 141 -3.62 2.97 17.37
N LEU A 142 -4.68 2.36 16.83
CA LEU A 142 -5.39 1.27 17.49
C LEU A 142 -4.54 0.00 17.55
N LEU A 143 -3.77 -0.29 16.51
CA LEU A 143 -2.83 -1.41 16.45
C LEU A 143 -1.75 -1.30 17.54
N LEU A 144 -1.17 -0.11 17.73
CA LEU A 144 -0.14 0.12 18.74
C LEU A 144 -0.62 0.01 20.20
N GLN A 145 -1.93 0.02 20.43
CA GLN A 145 -2.50 -0.24 21.76
C GLN A 145 -2.50 -1.73 22.11
N LYS A 146 -2.05 -2.61 21.20
CA LYS A 146 -2.05 -4.06 21.39
C LYS A 146 -0.70 -4.59 21.84
N ASN A 147 -0.77 -5.49 22.82
CA ASN A 147 0.35 -6.30 23.27
C ASN A 147 0.40 -7.63 22.51
N ALA A 148 0.33 -7.58 21.17
CA ALA A 148 0.33 -8.76 20.29
C ALA A 148 1.63 -8.84 19.48
N PHE A 149 2.76 -8.60 20.15
CA PHE A 149 4.07 -8.52 19.50
C PHE A 149 4.50 -9.88 18.96
N GLY A 150 4.91 -9.90 17.69
CA GLY A 150 5.63 -11.02 17.08
C GLY A 150 7.12 -10.74 16.97
N VAL A 151 7.89 -11.76 16.59
CA VAL A 151 9.30 -11.58 16.21
C VAL A 151 9.35 -11.08 14.76
N ALA A 152 10.09 -10.00 14.52
CA ALA A 152 10.32 -9.50 13.17
C ALA A 152 11.30 -10.44 12.43
N PRO A 153 11.13 -10.65 11.11
CA PRO A 153 12.06 -11.48 10.32
C PRO A 153 13.49 -10.94 10.33
N THR A 154 13.66 -9.62 10.47
CA THR A 154 14.96 -8.96 10.46
C THR A 154 14.90 -7.71 11.33
N LYS A 155 15.97 -7.46 12.09
CA LYS A 155 16.15 -6.19 12.80
C LYS A 155 16.52 -5.10 11.81
N VAL A 156 15.90 -3.94 11.95
CA VAL A 156 16.19 -2.78 11.10
C VAL A 156 17.24 -1.93 11.79
N ASP A 157 18.23 -1.45 11.02
CA ASP A 157 19.21 -0.49 11.52
C ASP A 157 18.49 0.78 12.03
N PRO A 158 18.98 1.46 13.09
CA PRO A 158 18.34 2.67 13.59
C PRO A 158 18.16 3.78 12.55
N LEU A 159 19.12 3.94 11.61
CA LEU A 159 19.01 4.97 10.56
C LEU A 159 17.93 4.61 9.55
N ASP A 160 17.88 3.34 9.13
CA ASP A 160 16.82 2.83 8.26
C ASP A 160 15.46 2.92 8.92
N THR A 161 15.38 2.70 10.23
CA THR A 161 14.16 2.79 11.02
C THR A 161 13.54 4.17 10.93
N GLU A 162 14.32 5.24 11.14
CA GLU A 162 13.81 6.62 11.09
C GLU A 162 13.19 6.92 9.71
N LEU A 163 13.84 6.48 8.64
CA LEU A 163 13.29 6.59 7.28
C LEU A 163 11.95 5.86 7.16
N ARG A 164 11.85 4.62 7.66
CA ARG A 164 10.59 3.84 7.59
C ARG A 164 9.46 4.50 8.35
N VAL A 165 9.70 4.95 9.59
CA VAL A 165 8.64 5.52 10.43
C VAL A 165 8.29 6.95 10.07
N SER A 166 9.12 7.66 9.30
CA SER A 166 8.85 9.04 8.86
C SER A 166 7.54 9.17 8.06
N TRP A 167 7.11 8.10 7.39
CA TRP A 167 5.82 8.04 6.69
C TRP A 167 4.62 8.02 7.63
N LEU A 168 4.77 7.46 8.84
CA LEU A 168 3.70 7.39 9.83
C LEU A 168 3.40 8.78 10.44
N PRO A 169 2.22 8.98 11.05
CA PRO A 169 1.94 10.20 11.80
C PRO A 169 2.86 10.35 13.01
N VAL A 170 3.26 11.58 13.35
CA VAL A 170 4.20 11.89 14.45
C VAL A 170 3.82 11.19 15.76
N ALA A 171 2.52 11.10 16.05
CA ALA A 171 1.98 10.48 17.27
C ALA A 171 2.32 8.99 17.45
N VAL A 172 2.64 8.26 16.38
CA VAL A 172 2.89 6.81 16.42
C VAL A 172 4.31 6.42 16.03
N ARG A 173 5.12 7.34 15.49
CA ARG A 173 6.47 7.06 14.98
C ARG A 173 7.38 6.44 16.02
N ARG A 174 7.43 7.02 17.22
CA ARG A 174 8.32 6.55 18.30
C ARG A 174 8.03 5.10 18.67
N SER A 175 6.76 4.77 18.90
CA SER A 175 6.37 3.40 19.26
C SER A 175 6.65 2.41 18.13
N ALA A 176 6.46 2.81 16.87
CA ALA A 176 6.82 1.98 15.72
C ALA A 176 8.35 1.79 15.60
N ALA A 177 9.14 2.84 15.82
CA ALA A 177 10.60 2.77 15.79
C ALA A 177 11.14 1.82 16.86
N ASP A 178 10.61 1.92 18.08
CA ASP A 178 10.97 1.03 19.19
C ASP A 178 10.68 -0.44 18.85
N LEU A 179 9.59 -0.72 18.11
CA LEU A 179 9.29 -2.07 17.63
C LEU A 179 10.36 -2.59 16.66
N LEU A 180 10.68 -1.80 15.62
CA LEU A 180 11.62 -2.21 14.58
C LEU A 180 13.04 -2.43 15.11
N VAL A 181 13.54 -1.51 15.94
CA VAL A 181 14.89 -1.60 16.53
C VAL A 181 15.00 -2.80 17.49
N THR A 182 13.93 -3.12 18.21
CA THR A 182 13.91 -4.28 19.11
C THR A 182 13.71 -5.61 18.38
N GLY A 183 13.52 -5.60 17.05
CA GLY A 183 13.26 -6.81 16.26
C GLY A 183 11.88 -7.40 16.53
N ARG A 184 10.92 -6.55 16.88
CA ARG A 184 9.51 -6.92 17.07
C ARG A 184 8.67 -6.42 15.90
N ARG A 185 7.53 -7.07 15.71
CA ARG A 185 6.49 -6.62 14.78
C ARG A 185 5.11 -6.61 15.44
N LEU A 186 4.18 -5.85 14.89
CA LEU A 186 2.76 -6.03 15.18
C LEU A 186 2.03 -6.41 13.89
N PRO A 187 1.41 -7.61 13.84
CA PRO A 187 0.63 -8.03 12.70
C PRO A 187 -0.69 -7.24 12.64
N GLN A 188 -1.13 -6.92 11.43
CA GLN A 188 -2.34 -6.15 11.16
C GLN A 188 -3.59 -6.77 11.81
N GLU A 189 -3.67 -8.11 11.84
CA GLU A 189 -4.78 -8.88 12.42
C GLU A 189 -4.97 -8.61 13.92
N ALA A 190 -3.97 -8.08 14.62
CA ALA A 190 -4.08 -7.73 16.04
C ALA A 190 -5.15 -6.65 16.31
N THR A 191 -5.53 -5.87 15.28
CA THR A 191 -6.68 -4.96 15.38
C THR A 191 -8.03 -5.66 15.47
N SER A 192 -8.13 -6.96 15.17
CA SER A 192 -9.26 -7.90 15.34
C SER A 192 -10.69 -7.39 15.09
N LYS A 193 -11.55 -8.26 14.56
CA LYS A 193 -12.98 -7.93 14.35
C LYS A 193 -13.66 -7.41 15.62
N ILE A 194 -13.44 -8.06 16.77
CA ILE A 194 -14.07 -7.71 18.04
C ILE A 194 -13.68 -6.28 18.45
N LEU A 195 -12.42 -5.92 18.36
CA LEU A 195 -11.98 -4.58 18.74
C LEU A 195 -12.52 -3.53 17.78
N LEU A 196 -12.43 -3.75 16.46
CA LEU A 196 -12.90 -2.78 15.47
C LEU A 196 -14.41 -2.52 15.59
N GLN A 197 -15.19 -3.50 16.07
CA GLN A 197 -16.62 -3.35 16.37
C GLN A 197 -16.91 -2.46 17.59
N HIS A 198 -16.05 -2.51 18.62
CA HIS A 198 -16.29 -1.81 19.90
C HIS A 198 -15.59 -0.46 20.00
N ASN A 199 -14.63 -0.18 19.11
CA ASN A 199 -13.88 1.07 19.14
C ASN A 199 -13.90 1.76 17.78
N ASN A 200 -14.78 2.75 17.61
CA ASN A 200 -14.88 3.50 16.36
C ASN A 200 -13.73 4.50 16.11
N SER A 201 -12.72 4.59 16.99
CA SER A 201 -11.60 5.53 16.80
C SER A 201 -10.78 5.27 15.53
N TRP A 202 -10.84 4.05 14.99
CA TRP A 202 -10.14 3.70 13.75
C TRP A 202 -10.71 4.40 12.52
N ARG A 203 -11.94 4.91 12.59
CA ARG A 203 -12.64 5.59 11.49
C ARG A 203 -12.36 7.10 11.42
N ARG A 204 -11.64 7.66 12.38
CA ARG A 204 -11.56 9.14 12.57
C ARG A 204 -11.08 9.89 11.33
N ASP A 205 -10.19 9.28 10.57
CA ASP A 205 -9.59 9.82 9.35
C ASP A 205 -10.10 9.11 8.08
N LEU A 206 -11.21 8.36 8.15
CA LEU A 206 -11.72 7.50 7.07
C LEU A 206 -13.17 7.81 6.72
#